data_AF-Q7X794-F1
#
_entry.id   AF-Q7X794-F1
#
_cell.length_a   1.000
_cell.length_b   1.000
_cell.length_c   1.000
_cell.angle_alpha   90.00
_cell.angle_beta   90.00
_cell.angle_gamma   90.00
#
_symmetry.space_group_name_H-M   'P 1'
#
loop_
_entity.id
_entity.type
_entity.pdbx_description
1 polymer ?
#
loop_
_entity_poly.entity_id
_entity_poly.type
_entity_poly.pdbx_seq_one_letter_code
_entity_poly.pdbx_strand_id
1 'polypeptide(L)'
;MPGIRNDSHNLATESFGLQQSDSNDTIIFMEHDLEEAKNLKLVLSTFERLAGLNINFHKSELFCFGRAKEVEREYVTLFGCGSGILEKLDYYRSRFFWQCEEHKKKYRLAKWSILCKPKECGGLGIQNLELQNKYMLSKWLYKLWNEEGVWQNLLRRKYLSKKTLTHVDKKSGDSHFWSGLMMVKNIFLSCGSLKVHNGTQVRFWEDKWNGNTPFAARYPALYNLVINKNESVAVVMSKRPLKVSFRRAMVGHNLKAWLEVVSKVISIKLTEQNGTFLWEIQKNGCFSVNSMYKAIMYREVVPKKDMIWKLRIPLKIKIFLWYLKNGVILTKDNLAKSKWKGDFQGDFLGKTMVFAT
;
A
#
# COMPACT_ATOMS: atom_id res chain seq x y z
N MET A 1 17.36 -36.26 27.46
CA MET A 1 17.60 -35.75 26.08
C MET A 1 16.93 -36.69 25.09
N PRO A 2 16.41 -36.22 23.95
CA PRO A 2 15.97 -34.87 23.59
C PRO A 2 14.51 -34.91 23.03
N GLY A 3 13.73 -33.85 22.88
CA GLY A 3 13.97 -32.41 22.96
C GLY A 3 12.83 -31.74 22.20
N ILE A 4 11.71 -31.49 22.88
CA ILE A 4 10.62 -30.66 22.38
C ILE A 4 11.11 -29.21 22.50
N ARG A 5 11.50 -28.61 21.39
CA ARG A 5 11.82 -27.18 21.30
C ARG A 5 10.52 -26.40 21.07
N ASN A 6 10.33 -25.42 21.96
CA ASN A 6 9.47 -24.26 21.88
C ASN A 6 9.29 -23.72 20.45
N ASP A 7 8.08 -23.22 20.16
CA ASP A 7 7.93 -21.82 19.79
C ASP A 7 6.54 -21.33 20.23
N SER A 8 6.53 -20.79 21.44
CA SER A 8 5.52 -19.92 22.00
C SER A 8 5.36 -18.68 21.13
N HIS A 9 4.26 -18.60 20.37
CA HIS A 9 3.75 -17.33 19.84
C HIS A 9 3.07 -16.54 20.98
N ASN A 10 3.89 -16.01 21.88
CA ASN A 10 3.56 -14.87 22.72
C ASN A 10 4.35 -13.68 22.18
N LEU A 11 3.68 -12.73 21.52
CA LEU A 11 4.19 -11.38 21.35
C LEU A 11 3.04 -10.39 21.56
N ALA A 12 2.94 -9.96 22.81
CA ALA A 12 2.66 -8.61 23.26
C ALA A 12 1.28 -8.00 22.93
N THR A 13 0.27 -8.35 23.74
CA THR A 13 -0.48 -7.34 24.48
C THR A 13 0.44 -6.69 25.53
N GLU A 14 0.30 -5.39 25.72
CA GLU A 14 1.18 -4.45 26.48
C GLU A 14 2.40 -3.93 25.71
N SER A 15 2.36 -2.64 25.33
CA SER A 15 3.54 -1.77 25.42
C SER A 15 3.19 -0.34 25.00
N PHE A 16 3.18 0.59 25.97
CA PHE A 16 3.59 1.98 25.71
C PHE A 16 5.01 1.93 25.14
N GLY A 17 5.14 2.11 23.83
CA GLY A 17 6.42 2.07 23.14
C GLY A 17 7.08 3.43 23.16
N LEU A 18 7.81 3.77 24.23
CA LEU A 18 8.76 4.88 24.19
C LEU A 18 10.00 4.41 23.43
N GLN A 19 10.14 4.82 22.17
CA GLN A 19 11.38 4.63 21.43
C GLN A 19 12.24 5.87 21.64
N GLN A 20 13.14 5.82 22.63
CA GLN A 20 14.07 6.91 22.94
C GLN A 20 15.23 6.91 21.92
N SER A 21 15.51 8.06 21.32
CA SER A 21 16.76 8.34 20.58
C SER A 21 17.14 9.81 20.77
N ASP A 22 18.42 10.12 20.68
CA ASP A 22 19.08 11.23 21.36
C ASP A 22 18.51 12.66 21.22
N SER A 23 18.47 13.26 22.42
CA SER A 23 18.40 14.64 22.91
C SER A 23 17.45 15.73 22.37
N ASN A 24 16.70 15.60 21.28
CA ASN A 24 15.69 16.63 20.96
C ASN A 24 14.40 16.17 20.25
N ASP A 25 14.42 15.10 19.47
CA ASP A 25 13.26 14.67 18.66
C ASP A 25 12.76 13.29 19.12
N THR A 26 11.72 13.26 19.96
CA THR A 26 11.09 12.02 20.47
C THR A 26 9.80 11.71 19.72
N ILE A 27 9.63 10.46 19.27
CA ILE A 27 8.37 9.97 18.68
C ILE A 27 7.67 9.07 19.70
N ILE A 28 6.42 9.39 20.02
CA ILE A 28 5.59 8.61 20.95
C ILE A 28 4.45 7.97 20.16
N PHE A 29 4.30 6.65 20.32
CA PHE A 29 3.16 5.90 19.79
C PHE A 29 2.21 5.56 20.91
N MET A 30 0.91 5.80 20.70
CA MET A 30 -0.15 5.45 21.65
C MET A 30 -1.38 4.95 20.91
N GLU A 31 -2.16 4.10 21.56
CA GLU A 31 -3.47 3.71 21.06
C GLU A 31 -4.48 4.85 21.23
N HIS A 32 -5.64 4.73 20.57
CA HIS A 32 -6.68 5.73 20.70
C HIS A 32 -7.41 5.57 22.05
N ASP A 33 -6.99 6.36 23.02
CA ASP A 33 -7.66 6.54 24.31
C ASP A 33 -7.38 7.97 24.81
N LEU A 34 -8.45 8.76 25.00
CA LEU A 34 -8.32 10.16 25.41
C LEU A 34 -7.88 10.30 26.86
N GLU A 35 -8.21 9.33 27.72
CA GLU A 35 -7.82 9.31 29.12
C GLU A 35 -6.34 8.95 29.26
N GLU A 36 -5.87 7.96 28.51
CA GLU A 36 -4.43 7.67 28.40
C GLU A 36 -3.65 8.88 27.84
N ALA A 37 -4.21 9.61 26.88
CA ALA A 37 -3.58 10.81 26.32
C ALA A 37 -3.43 11.91 27.36
N LYS A 38 -4.45 12.11 28.21
CA LYS A 38 -4.42 13.08 29.31
C LYS A 38 -3.37 12.68 30.34
N ASN A 39 -3.32 11.40 30.70
CA ASN A 39 -2.32 10.86 31.61
C ASN A 39 -0.91 11.05 31.06
N LEU A 40 -0.70 10.79 29.76
CA LEU A 40 0.58 11.03 29.10
C LEU A 40 0.97 12.51 29.13
N LYS A 41 0.04 13.43 28.84
CA LYS A 41 0.29 14.88 28.93
C LYS A 41 0.71 15.28 30.36
N LEU A 42 0.03 14.73 31.37
CA LEU A 42 0.36 14.97 32.77
C LEU A 42 1.76 14.45 33.12
N VAL A 43 2.12 13.26 32.66
CA VAL A 43 3.46 12.68 32.84
C VAL A 43 4.52 13.54 32.18
N LEU A 44 4.30 13.96 30.93
CA LEU A 44 5.25 14.82 30.21
C LEU A 44 5.44 16.18 30.89
N SER A 45 4.35 16.84 31.31
CA SER A 45 4.43 18.10 32.06
C SER A 45 5.06 17.92 33.44
N THR A 46 4.87 16.77 34.09
CA THR A 46 5.53 16.47 35.36
C THR A 46 7.02 16.22 35.16
N PHE A 47 7.40 15.52 34.09
CA PHE A 47 8.78 15.31 33.69
C PHE A 47 9.48 16.64 33.38
N GLU A 48 8.84 17.55 32.65
CA GLU A 48 9.36 18.90 32.37
C GLU A 48 9.71 19.65 33.66
N ARG A 49 8.82 19.60 34.66
CA ARG A 49 9.03 20.24 35.96
C ARG A 49 10.12 19.57 36.80
N LEU A 50 10.26 18.25 36.74
CA LEU A 50 11.23 17.49 37.53
C LEU A 50 12.63 17.50 36.90
N ALA A 51 12.73 17.40 35.58
CA ALA A 51 13.99 17.35 34.85
C ALA A 51 14.53 18.75 34.50
N GLY A 52 13.71 19.81 34.63
CA GLY A 52 14.07 21.17 34.23
C GLY A 52 14.20 21.35 32.70
N LEU A 53 13.70 20.39 31.92
CA LEU A 53 13.75 20.40 30.46
C LEU A 53 12.40 20.86 29.90
N ASN A 54 12.39 21.95 29.13
CA ASN A 54 11.16 22.48 28.53
C ASN A 54 10.72 21.63 27.33
N ILE A 55 9.51 21.08 27.39
CA ILE A 55 8.92 20.32 26.28
C ILE A 55 8.17 21.30 25.38
N ASN A 56 8.74 21.57 24.20
CA ASN A 56 8.16 22.53 23.27
C ASN A 56 6.99 21.95 22.47
N PHE A 57 5.81 21.88 23.08
CA PHE A 57 4.60 21.35 22.44
C PHE A 57 4.19 22.11 21.17
N HIS A 58 4.55 23.39 21.03
CA HIS A 58 4.29 24.17 19.81
C HIS A 58 5.11 23.71 18.59
N LYS A 59 6.27 23.07 18.82
CA LYS A 59 7.07 22.44 17.76
C LYS A 59 6.69 20.97 17.54
N SER A 60 5.96 20.37 18.48
CA SER A 60 5.45 19.01 18.34
C SER A 60 4.33 18.96 17.31
N GLU A 61 4.15 17.80 16.69
CA GLU A 61 3.06 17.54 15.75
C GLU A 61 2.38 16.23 16.10
N LEU A 62 1.05 16.22 15.99
CA LEU A 62 0.21 15.06 16.31
C LEU A 62 -0.33 14.44 15.02
N PHE A 63 -0.18 13.12 14.89
CA PHE A 63 -0.68 12.36 13.75
C PHE A 63 -1.79 11.42 14.20
N CYS A 64 -3.04 11.79 13.96
CA CYS A 64 -4.20 10.94 14.25
C CYS A 64 -4.51 9.97 13.10
N PHE A 65 -4.70 8.70 13.44
CA PHE A 65 -5.14 7.67 12.50
C PHE A 65 -6.41 6.97 13.01
N GLY A 66 -7.26 6.48 12.10
CA GLY A 66 -8.48 5.75 12.48
C GLY A 66 -9.47 6.59 13.30
N ARG A 67 -10.00 6.03 14.40
CA ARG A 67 -10.99 6.68 15.29
C ARG A 67 -10.46 7.96 15.93
N ALA A 68 -9.17 8.03 16.21
CA ALA A 68 -8.53 9.24 16.75
C ALA A 68 -8.69 10.46 15.84
N LYS A 69 -8.95 10.27 14.54
CA LYS A 69 -9.17 11.36 13.60
C LYS A 69 -10.51 12.07 13.79
N GLU A 70 -11.50 11.37 14.33
CA GLU A 70 -12.84 11.94 14.61
C GLU A 70 -12.78 12.96 15.74
N VAL A 71 -11.85 12.75 16.69
CA VAL A 71 -11.58 13.62 17.84
C VAL A 71 -10.21 14.32 17.74
N GLU A 72 -9.67 14.49 16.53
CA GLU A 72 -8.33 15.07 16.30
C GLU A 72 -8.18 16.45 16.95
N ARG A 73 -9.25 17.25 16.93
CA ARG A 73 -9.27 18.57 17.57
C ARG A 73 -9.07 18.50 19.09
N GLU A 74 -9.61 17.47 19.74
CA GLU A 74 -9.46 17.26 21.18
C GLU A 74 -8.01 16.90 21.52
N TYR A 75 -7.37 16.03 20.72
CA TYR A 75 -5.96 15.71 20.91
C TYR A 75 -5.03 16.90 20.61
N VAL A 76 -5.30 17.66 19.55
CA VAL A 76 -4.57 18.89 19.22
C VAL A 76 -4.67 19.91 20.36
N THR A 77 -5.87 20.06 20.94
CA THR A 77 -6.11 20.95 22.08
C THR A 77 -5.42 20.44 23.35
N LEU A 78 -5.50 19.14 23.62
CA LEU A 78 -4.89 18.49 24.79
C LEU A 78 -3.38 18.65 24.83
N PHE A 79 -2.72 18.41 23.69
CA PHE A 79 -1.26 18.52 23.61
C PHE A 79 -0.79 19.94 23.32
N GLY A 80 -1.62 20.80 22.72
CA GLY A 80 -1.27 22.17 22.33
C GLY A 80 -0.36 22.23 21.09
N CYS A 81 -0.54 21.29 20.16
CA CYS A 81 0.38 21.04 19.05
C CYS A 81 -0.35 20.94 17.70
N GLY A 82 0.36 21.16 16.58
CA GLY A 82 -0.28 21.15 15.26
C GLY A 82 -0.64 19.74 14.75
N SER A 83 -1.65 19.61 13.90
CA SER A 83 -1.90 18.34 13.19
C SER A 83 -0.88 18.11 12.08
N GLY A 84 -0.30 16.91 12.07
CA GLY A 84 0.70 16.48 11.12
C GLY A 84 0.09 15.82 9.88
N ILE A 85 0.66 16.08 8.70
CA ILE A 85 0.27 15.46 7.42
C ILE A 85 1.22 14.30 7.11
N LEU A 86 0.74 13.21 6.51
CA LEU A 86 1.54 12.01 6.17
C LEU A 86 2.89 12.33 5.49
N GLU A 87 2.93 13.38 4.66
CA GLU A 87 4.15 13.88 4.00
C GLU A 87 5.22 14.35 5.02
N LYS A 88 4.80 14.95 6.13
CA LYS A 88 5.70 15.34 7.23
C LYS A 88 6.26 14.13 7.97
N LEU A 89 5.50 13.05 8.11
CA LEU A 89 6.00 11.82 8.71
C LEU A 89 7.13 11.20 7.86
N ASP A 90 6.95 11.16 6.54
CA ASP A 90 8.03 10.73 5.63
C ASP A 90 9.23 11.70 5.65
N TYR A 91 8.99 13.00 5.85
CA TYR A 91 10.07 13.96 6.10
C TYR A 91 10.85 13.64 7.39
N TYR A 92 10.18 13.39 8.52
CA TYR A 92 10.86 13.04 9.77
C TYR A 92 11.60 11.70 9.66
N ARG A 93 11.02 10.67 9.02
CA ARG A 93 11.70 9.39 8.77
C ARG A 93 12.95 9.56 7.92
N SER A 94 12.87 10.39 6.88
CA SER A 94 14.00 10.73 6.03
C SER A 94 15.07 11.50 6.81
N ARG A 95 14.66 12.50 7.60
CA ARG A 95 15.55 13.29 8.44
C ARG A 95 16.28 12.41 9.45
N PHE A 96 15.54 11.56 10.17
CA PHE A 96 16.06 10.59 11.12
C PHE A 96 17.07 9.64 10.47
N PHE A 97 16.77 9.13 9.27
CA PHE A 97 17.69 8.23 8.57
C PHE A 97 19.01 8.92 8.16
N TRP A 98 18.96 10.19 7.78
CA TRP A 98 20.13 10.93 7.31
C TRP A 98 20.90 11.63 8.43
N GLN A 99 20.25 12.03 9.53
CA GLN A 99 20.87 12.72 10.65
C GLN A 99 21.26 11.71 11.73
N CYS A 100 22.52 11.71 12.12
CA CYS A 100 23.00 10.93 13.25
C CYS A 100 24.07 11.75 13.96
N GLU A 101 23.73 12.13 15.19
CA GLU A 101 24.42 12.94 16.21
C GLU A 101 24.80 14.40 15.88
N GLU A 102 24.63 15.22 16.93
CA GLU A 102 24.88 16.64 17.14
C GLU A 102 25.17 17.54 15.92
N HIS A 103 24.19 18.41 15.63
CA HIS A 103 24.30 19.69 14.93
C HIS A 103 24.97 19.73 13.54
N LYS A 104 25.45 18.61 13.00
CA LYS A 104 26.04 18.53 11.66
C LYS A 104 25.05 17.89 10.69
N LYS A 105 24.52 18.69 9.76
CA LYS A 105 23.73 18.19 8.63
C LYS A 105 24.59 17.21 7.81
N LYS A 106 24.40 15.90 8.01
CA LYS A 106 24.97 14.89 7.09
C LYS A 106 24.32 15.03 5.71
N TYR A 107 25.14 14.88 4.67
CA TYR A 107 24.69 14.94 3.29
C TYR A 107 23.68 13.82 3.00
N ARG A 108 22.59 14.17 2.31
CA ARG A 108 21.66 13.19 1.76
C ARG A 108 22.31 12.54 0.56
N LEU A 109 22.87 11.35 0.74
CA LEU A 109 23.61 10.66 -0.33
C LEU A 109 22.67 10.19 -1.45
N ALA A 110 21.42 9.87 -1.13
CA ALA A 110 20.42 9.44 -2.11
C ALA A 110 19.04 10.04 -1.83
N LYS A 111 18.19 10.06 -2.86
CA LYS A 111 16.78 10.47 -2.70
C LYS A 111 16.04 9.44 -1.82
N TRP A 112 15.21 9.92 -0.90
CA TRP A 112 14.39 9.08 -0.01
C TRP A 112 13.55 8.06 -0.78
N SER A 113 12.95 8.48 -1.90
CA SER A 113 12.17 7.61 -2.78
C SER A 113 12.97 6.43 -3.37
N ILE A 114 14.29 6.57 -3.55
CA ILE A 114 15.17 5.48 -4.00
C ILE A 114 15.43 4.52 -2.85
N LEU A 115 15.69 5.04 -1.65
CA LEU A 115 15.90 4.20 -0.46
C LEU A 115 14.67 3.33 -0.14
N CYS A 116 13.47 3.89 -0.34
CA CYS A 116 12.22 3.19 -0.09
C CYS A 116 11.83 2.13 -1.14
N LYS A 117 12.62 1.98 -2.21
CA LYS A 117 12.42 0.88 -3.16
C LYS A 117 12.82 -0.45 -2.50
N PRO A 118 12.20 -1.57 -2.92
CA PRO A 118 12.66 -2.88 -2.49
C PRO A 118 14.13 -3.09 -2.89
N LYS A 119 14.81 -3.92 -2.10
CA LYS A 119 16.21 -4.32 -2.33
C LYS A 119 16.45 -4.88 -3.73
N GLU A 120 15.48 -5.63 -4.24
CA GLU A 120 15.48 -6.18 -5.60
C GLU A 120 15.33 -5.11 -6.68
N CYS A 121 14.72 -3.98 -6.38
CA CYS A 121 14.57 -2.84 -7.29
C CYS A 121 15.64 -1.77 -7.09
N GLY A 122 16.74 -2.11 -6.42
CA GLY A 122 17.88 -1.22 -6.21
C GLY A 122 17.73 -0.24 -5.05
N GLY A 123 16.75 -0.38 -4.16
CA GLY A 123 16.64 0.41 -2.93
C GLY A 123 17.22 -0.28 -1.69
N LEU A 124 16.97 0.30 -0.52
CA LEU A 124 17.37 -0.28 0.78
C LEU A 124 16.27 -1.15 1.40
N GLY A 125 15.06 -1.13 0.84
CA GLY A 125 13.90 -1.83 1.40
C GLY A 125 13.22 -1.10 2.56
N ILE A 126 13.44 0.22 2.69
CA ILE A 126 12.66 1.04 3.63
C ILE A 126 11.21 1.09 3.13
N GLN A 127 10.24 0.96 4.02
CA GLN A 127 8.84 1.00 3.61
C GLN A 127 8.41 2.43 3.22
N ASN A 128 7.86 2.59 2.01
CA ASN A 128 7.15 3.80 1.62
C ASN A 128 5.71 3.73 2.17
N LEU A 129 5.33 4.68 3.03
CA LEU A 129 4.05 4.65 3.73
C LEU A 129 2.85 4.82 2.80
N GLU A 130 3.00 5.64 1.75
CA GLU A 130 1.94 5.86 0.76
C GLU A 130 1.65 4.56 -0.02
N LEU A 131 2.72 3.90 -0.49
CA LEU A 131 2.61 2.61 -1.18
C LEU A 131 2.10 1.51 -0.23
N GLN A 132 2.51 1.57 1.04
CA GLN A 132 2.02 0.67 2.07
C GLN A 132 0.53 0.79 2.32
N ASN A 133 0.04 2.01 2.42
CA ASN A 133 -1.38 2.24 2.53
C ASN A 133 -2.13 1.65 1.31
N LYS A 134 -1.61 1.84 0.09
CA LYS A 134 -2.23 1.32 -1.14
C LYS A 134 -2.36 -0.22 -1.15
N TYR A 135 -1.29 -0.94 -0.82
CA TYR A 135 -1.37 -2.41 -0.80
C TYR A 135 -2.18 -2.95 0.39
N MET A 136 -2.24 -2.21 1.51
CA MET A 136 -3.07 -2.58 2.66
C MET A 136 -4.55 -2.37 2.36
N LEU A 137 -4.92 -1.26 1.73
CA LEU A 137 -6.30 -1.02 1.26
C LEU A 137 -6.76 -2.08 0.24
N SER A 138 -5.85 -2.60 -0.58
CA SER A 138 -6.16 -3.69 -1.51
C SER A 138 -6.52 -5.00 -0.81
N LYS A 139 -5.98 -5.25 0.40
CA LYS A 139 -6.40 -6.38 1.26
C LYS A 139 -7.86 -6.26 1.63
N TRP A 140 -8.30 -5.05 1.98
CA TRP A 140 -9.70 -4.78 2.32
C TRP A 140 -10.63 -4.96 1.12
N LEU A 141 -10.22 -4.60 -0.10
CA LEU A 141 -10.97 -4.92 -1.32
C LEU A 141 -11.12 -6.44 -1.53
N TYR A 142 -10.03 -7.19 -1.36
CA TYR A 142 -10.06 -8.65 -1.47
C TYR A 142 -11.00 -9.28 -0.44
N LYS A 143 -10.92 -8.84 0.82
CA LYS A 143 -11.84 -9.29 1.89
C LYS A 143 -13.29 -8.90 1.60
N LEU A 144 -13.54 -7.70 1.07
CA LEU A 144 -14.89 -7.27 0.72
C LEU A 144 -15.53 -8.17 -0.35
N TRP A 145 -14.73 -8.75 -1.24
CA TRP A 145 -15.20 -9.67 -2.27
C TRP A 145 -15.42 -11.09 -1.73
N ASN A 146 -14.41 -11.65 -1.08
CA ASN A 146 -14.33 -13.08 -0.80
C ASN A 146 -14.79 -13.48 0.61
N GLU A 147 -14.93 -12.52 1.52
CA GLU A 147 -15.34 -12.77 2.90
C GLU A 147 -16.71 -12.11 3.17
N GLU A 148 -17.41 -12.67 4.15
CA GLU A 148 -18.65 -12.12 4.68
C GLU A 148 -18.47 -11.68 6.14
N GLY A 149 -19.19 -10.64 6.54
CA GLY A 149 -19.08 -10.08 7.88
C GLY A 149 -19.78 -8.74 8.03
N VAL A 150 -19.79 -8.21 9.25
CA VAL A 150 -20.56 -7.01 9.61
C VAL A 150 -20.13 -5.79 8.79
N TRP A 151 -18.83 -5.54 8.68
CA TRP A 151 -18.32 -4.38 7.95
C TRP A 151 -18.50 -4.54 6.43
N GLN A 152 -18.38 -5.77 5.89
CA GLN A 152 -18.67 -6.04 4.49
C GLN A 152 -20.15 -5.76 4.18
N ASN A 153 -21.05 -6.22 5.04
CA ASN A 153 -22.48 -5.98 4.91
C ASN A 153 -22.83 -4.49 5.02
N LEU A 154 -22.19 -3.77 5.94
CA LEU A 154 -22.33 -2.32 6.06
C LEU A 154 -21.93 -1.61 4.77
N LEU A 155 -20.75 -1.92 4.23
CA LEU A 155 -20.27 -1.31 2.98
C LEU A 155 -21.12 -1.72 1.77
N ARG A 156 -21.54 -2.99 1.71
CA ARG A 156 -22.43 -3.48 0.66
C ARG A 156 -23.75 -2.73 0.67
N ARG A 157 -24.37 -2.55 1.84
CA ARG A 157 -25.63 -1.79 1.97
C ARG A 157 -25.45 -0.30 1.66
N LYS A 158 -24.40 0.33 2.19
CA LYS A 158 -24.16 1.77 2.05
C LYS A 158 -23.73 2.20 0.65
N TYR A 159 -22.80 1.45 0.04
CA TYR A 159 -22.13 1.89 -1.19
C TYR A 159 -22.46 1.04 -2.42
N LEU A 160 -22.68 -0.26 -2.24
CA LEU A 160 -22.90 -1.18 -3.36
C LEU A 160 -24.38 -1.28 -3.71
N SER A 161 -25.29 -1.36 -2.73
CA SER A 161 -26.73 -1.56 -2.94
C SER A 161 -26.98 -2.65 -4.01
N LYS A 162 -27.50 -2.28 -5.19
CA LYS A 162 -27.71 -3.18 -6.35
C LYS A 162 -26.53 -3.25 -7.34
N LYS A 163 -25.48 -2.47 -7.13
CA LYS A 163 -24.30 -2.36 -8.01
C LYS A 163 -23.19 -3.28 -7.54
N THR A 164 -22.38 -3.72 -8.49
CA THR A 164 -21.13 -4.44 -8.26
C THR A 164 -20.01 -3.49 -7.86
N LEU A 165 -19.02 -3.97 -7.10
CA LEU A 165 -17.83 -3.21 -6.73
C LEU A 165 -17.08 -2.63 -7.93
N THR A 166 -17.08 -3.33 -9.07
CA THR A 166 -16.48 -2.85 -10.33
C THR A 166 -17.17 -1.61 -10.87
N HIS A 167 -18.47 -1.43 -10.61
CA HIS A 167 -19.33 -0.36 -11.13
C HIS A 167 -19.42 0.88 -10.21
N VAL A 168 -18.95 0.80 -8.96
CA VAL A 168 -19.02 1.94 -8.04
C VAL A 168 -17.74 2.75 -8.10
N ASP A 169 -17.87 4.05 -8.26
CA ASP A 169 -16.77 5.01 -8.15
C ASP A 169 -16.98 5.93 -6.95
N LYS A 170 -15.92 6.65 -6.58
CA LYS A 170 -15.93 7.65 -5.52
C LYS A 170 -16.94 8.76 -5.84
N LYS A 171 -17.72 9.15 -4.84
CA LYS A 171 -18.63 10.30 -4.86
C LYS A 171 -18.20 11.35 -3.82
N SER A 172 -18.68 12.58 -4.01
CA SER A 172 -18.53 13.64 -3.00
C SER A 172 -19.31 13.24 -1.73
N GLY A 173 -18.70 13.42 -0.56
CA GLY A 173 -19.28 13.01 0.73
C GLY A 173 -19.05 11.54 1.12
N ASP A 174 -18.36 10.75 0.29
CA ASP A 174 -17.96 9.40 0.68
C ASP A 174 -16.97 9.40 1.84
N SER A 175 -17.00 8.35 2.66
CA SER A 175 -16.05 8.19 3.76
C SER A 175 -14.62 8.13 3.24
N HIS A 176 -13.66 8.59 4.06
CA HIS A 176 -12.25 8.51 3.73
C HIS A 176 -11.80 7.06 3.44
N PHE A 177 -12.32 6.09 4.19
CA PHE A 177 -12.05 4.68 3.97
C PHE A 177 -12.53 4.21 2.59
N TRP A 178 -13.79 4.48 2.24
CA TRP A 178 -14.32 4.12 0.92
C TRP A 178 -13.58 4.82 -0.22
N SER A 179 -13.27 6.11 -0.05
CA SER A 179 -12.46 6.87 -1.01
C SER A 179 -11.08 6.22 -1.22
N GLY A 180 -10.44 5.74 -0.15
CA GLY A 180 -9.18 5.00 -0.22
C GLY A 180 -9.31 3.68 -0.99
N LEU A 181 -10.39 2.92 -0.76
CA LEU A 181 -10.68 1.70 -1.51
C LEU A 181 -10.87 1.97 -3.01
N MET A 182 -11.61 3.02 -3.37
CA MET A 182 -11.83 3.40 -4.78
C MET A 182 -10.54 3.83 -5.48
N MET A 183 -9.61 4.46 -4.75
CA MET A 183 -8.30 4.85 -5.30
C MET A 183 -7.47 3.64 -5.77
N VAL A 184 -7.54 2.52 -5.04
CA VAL A 184 -6.76 1.31 -5.37
C VAL A 184 -7.54 0.28 -6.19
N LYS A 185 -8.85 0.48 -6.37
CA LYS A 185 -9.77 -0.44 -7.07
C LYS A 185 -9.25 -0.87 -8.43
N ASN A 186 -8.86 0.06 -9.29
CA ASN A 186 -8.49 -0.27 -10.68
C ASN A 186 -7.19 -1.08 -10.75
N ILE A 187 -6.20 -0.73 -9.92
CA ILE A 187 -4.95 -1.49 -9.82
C ILE A 187 -5.25 -2.89 -9.29
N PHE A 188 -6.06 -3.00 -8.24
CA PHE A 188 -6.48 -4.29 -7.67
C PHE A 188 -7.20 -5.18 -8.70
N LEU A 189 -8.20 -4.65 -9.41
CA LEU A 189 -8.96 -5.40 -10.42
C LEU A 189 -8.07 -5.87 -11.58
N SER A 190 -7.05 -5.09 -11.96
CA SER A 190 -6.11 -5.48 -13.01
C SER A 190 -5.16 -6.63 -12.61
N CYS A 191 -5.10 -6.98 -11.33
CA CYS A 191 -4.24 -8.04 -10.79
C CYS A 191 -4.97 -9.39 -10.59
N GLY A 192 -6.23 -9.51 -11.02
CA GLY A 192 -6.99 -10.75 -10.89
C GLY A 192 -8.13 -10.90 -11.89
N SER A 193 -8.92 -11.95 -11.69
CA SER A 193 -10.14 -12.24 -12.46
C SER A 193 -11.29 -12.61 -11.54
N LEU A 194 -12.50 -12.53 -12.07
CA LEU A 194 -13.73 -12.90 -11.39
C LEU A 194 -14.14 -14.31 -11.80
N LYS A 195 -14.19 -15.22 -10.84
CA LYS A 195 -14.77 -16.54 -11.04
C LYS A 195 -16.29 -16.42 -10.93
N VAL A 196 -16.97 -16.70 -12.04
CA VAL A 196 -18.44 -16.66 -12.08
C VAL A 196 -19.01 -17.86 -11.36
N HIS A 197 -19.85 -17.58 -10.37
CA HIS A 197 -20.72 -18.53 -9.70
C HIS A 197 -22.17 -18.16 -9.99
N ASN A 198 -22.88 -17.48 -9.08
CA ASN A 198 -24.25 -16.99 -9.34
C ASN A 198 -24.32 -15.86 -10.38
N GLY A 199 -23.20 -15.22 -10.71
CA GLY A 199 -23.11 -14.19 -11.75
C GLY A 199 -23.76 -12.85 -11.41
N THR A 200 -24.25 -12.64 -10.19
CA THR A 200 -24.96 -11.42 -9.79
C THR A 200 -24.02 -10.23 -9.60
N GLN A 201 -22.79 -10.50 -9.15
CA GLN A 201 -21.74 -9.51 -8.87
C GLN A 201 -20.66 -9.45 -9.97
N VAL A 202 -20.99 -9.85 -11.20
CA VAL A 202 -20.03 -9.84 -12.31
C VAL A 202 -20.73 -9.25 -13.52
N ARG A 203 -20.16 -8.21 -14.12
CA ARG A 203 -20.68 -7.62 -15.35
C ARG A 203 -20.27 -8.45 -16.55
N PHE A 204 -21.22 -8.72 -17.43
CA PHE A 204 -20.99 -9.61 -18.58
C PHE A 204 -19.92 -9.08 -19.52
N TRP A 205 -19.94 -7.78 -19.86
CA TRP A 205 -19.05 -7.22 -20.86
C TRP A 205 -17.73 -6.68 -20.32
N GLU A 206 -17.79 -5.96 -19.19
CA GLU A 206 -16.69 -5.09 -18.74
C GLU A 206 -15.79 -5.74 -17.69
N ASP A 207 -16.23 -6.80 -17.04
CA ASP A 207 -15.43 -7.48 -16.02
C ASP A 207 -14.63 -8.65 -16.62
N LYS A 208 -13.45 -8.92 -16.05
CA LYS A 208 -12.56 -10.01 -16.47
C LYS A 208 -12.99 -11.32 -15.82
N TRP A 209 -13.93 -12.03 -16.46
CA TRP A 209 -14.47 -13.29 -15.94
C TRP A 209 -14.37 -14.49 -16.90
N ASN A 210 -14.07 -14.23 -18.18
CA ASN A 210 -13.84 -15.24 -19.20
C ASN A 210 -12.45 -15.07 -19.85
N GLY A 211 -11.44 -15.61 -19.17
CA GLY A 211 -10.02 -15.49 -19.54
C GLY A 211 -9.39 -14.16 -19.12
N ASN A 212 -8.31 -13.78 -19.81
CA ASN A 212 -7.43 -12.69 -19.35
C ASN A 212 -7.90 -11.27 -19.69
N THR A 213 -8.95 -11.12 -20.50
CA THR A 213 -9.45 -9.82 -20.97
C THR A 213 -10.98 -9.80 -20.92
N PRO A 214 -11.61 -8.68 -20.54
CA PRO A 214 -13.06 -8.50 -20.65
C PRO A 214 -13.56 -8.66 -22.09
N PHE A 215 -14.82 -9.06 -22.27
CA PHE A 215 -15.42 -9.19 -23.61
C PHE A 215 -15.50 -7.83 -24.33
N ALA A 216 -15.72 -6.74 -23.61
CA ALA A 216 -15.74 -5.38 -24.17
C ALA A 216 -14.42 -5.00 -24.85
N ALA A 217 -13.28 -5.41 -24.25
CA ALA A 217 -11.95 -5.16 -24.80
C ALA A 217 -11.63 -6.11 -25.97
N ARG A 218 -12.09 -7.36 -25.91
CA ARG A 218 -11.83 -8.37 -26.95
C ARG A 218 -12.68 -8.16 -28.20
N TYR A 219 -13.91 -7.66 -28.05
CA TYR A 219 -14.87 -7.47 -29.13
C TYR A 219 -15.44 -6.03 -29.11
N PRO A 220 -14.62 -5.00 -29.39
CA PRO A 220 -15.03 -3.60 -29.26
C PRO A 220 -16.15 -3.20 -30.23
N ALA A 221 -16.12 -3.69 -31.48
CA ALA A 221 -17.16 -3.44 -32.47
C ALA A 221 -18.53 -3.99 -32.03
N LEU A 222 -18.54 -5.21 -31.49
CA LEU A 222 -19.72 -5.86 -30.92
C LEU A 222 -20.24 -5.09 -29.71
N TYR A 223 -19.35 -4.73 -28.79
CA TYR A 223 -19.70 -4.01 -27.56
C TYR A 223 -20.30 -2.63 -27.83
N ASN A 224 -19.89 -1.95 -28.91
CA ASN A 224 -20.50 -0.69 -29.33
C ASN A 224 -21.97 -0.82 -29.75
N LEU A 225 -22.38 -2.00 -30.22
CA LEU A 225 -23.77 -2.27 -30.59
C LEU A 225 -24.64 -2.62 -29.37
N VAL A 226 -24.06 -2.99 -28.23
CA VAL A 226 -24.80 -3.38 -27.03
C VAL A 226 -25.54 -2.18 -26.44
N ILE A 227 -26.83 -2.36 -26.14
CA ILE A 227 -27.66 -1.35 -25.47
C ILE A 227 -27.34 -1.33 -23.98
N ASN A 228 -27.49 -2.47 -23.29
CA ASN A 228 -27.27 -2.58 -21.85
C ASN A 228 -25.87 -3.13 -21.54
N LYS A 229 -24.90 -2.23 -21.43
CA LYS A 229 -23.47 -2.58 -21.21
C LYS A 229 -23.17 -3.08 -19.79
N ASN A 230 -23.95 -2.64 -18.81
CA ASN A 230 -23.73 -2.88 -17.39
C ASN A 230 -24.47 -4.10 -16.81
N GLU A 231 -25.07 -4.94 -17.66
CA GLU A 231 -25.81 -6.12 -17.20
C GLU A 231 -24.91 -7.16 -16.56
N SER A 232 -25.43 -7.82 -15.54
CA SER A 232 -24.72 -8.90 -14.84
C SER A 232 -24.76 -10.20 -15.64
N VAL A 233 -23.81 -11.08 -15.38
CA VAL A 233 -23.76 -12.42 -16.00
C VAL A 233 -25.03 -13.21 -15.67
N ALA A 234 -25.55 -13.07 -14.44
CA ALA A 234 -26.80 -13.70 -14.02
C ALA A 234 -27.99 -13.30 -14.91
N VAL A 235 -28.12 -12.01 -15.20
CA VAL A 235 -29.25 -11.50 -16.01
C VAL A 235 -29.09 -11.91 -17.47
N VAL A 236 -27.89 -11.77 -18.03
CA VAL A 236 -27.62 -12.12 -19.44
C VAL A 236 -27.82 -13.61 -19.69
N MET A 237 -27.42 -14.47 -18.75
CA MET A 237 -27.53 -15.93 -18.85
C MET A 237 -28.83 -16.50 -18.27
N SER A 238 -29.76 -15.66 -17.83
CA SER A 238 -31.02 -16.10 -17.20
C SER A 238 -31.92 -16.92 -18.12
N LYS A 239 -31.81 -16.74 -19.44
CA LYS A 239 -32.58 -17.45 -20.45
C LYS A 239 -31.69 -17.83 -21.63
N ARG A 240 -32.16 -18.80 -22.44
CA ARG A 240 -31.59 -19.14 -23.74
C ARG A 240 -32.62 -18.79 -24.82
N PRO A 241 -32.27 -17.99 -25.84
CA PRO A 241 -30.98 -17.35 -26.10
C PRO A 241 -30.60 -16.28 -25.06
N LEU A 242 -29.30 -15.93 -24.99
CA LEU A 242 -28.78 -14.94 -24.03
C LEU A 242 -29.54 -13.61 -24.13
N LYS A 243 -29.87 -13.02 -22.98
CA LYS A 243 -30.61 -11.76 -22.88
C LYS A 243 -29.68 -10.57 -23.16
N VAL A 244 -29.36 -10.33 -24.42
CA VAL A 244 -28.58 -9.18 -24.88
C VAL A 244 -29.32 -8.46 -25.99
N SER A 245 -29.49 -7.15 -25.82
CA SER A 245 -30.12 -6.28 -26.81
C SER A 245 -29.07 -5.47 -27.57
N PHE A 246 -29.19 -5.44 -28.89
CA PHE A 246 -28.31 -4.70 -29.80
C PHE A 246 -29.07 -3.54 -30.47
N ARG A 247 -28.37 -2.43 -30.74
CA ARG A 247 -28.95 -1.23 -31.37
C ARG A 247 -29.35 -1.45 -32.83
N ARG A 248 -28.81 -2.47 -33.49
CA ARG A 248 -29.02 -2.80 -34.91
C ARG A 248 -28.91 -4.32 -35.10
N ALA A 249 -29.38 -4.80 -36.26
CA ALA A 249 -29.26 -6.21 -36.63
C ALA A 249 -27.80 -6.66 -36.72
N MET A 250 -27.53 -7.88 -36.28
CA MET A 250 -26.20 -8.48 -36.26
C MET A 250 -25.89 -9.10 -37.62
N VAL A 251 -24.96 -8.51 -38.37
CA VAL A 251 -24.57 -8.97 -39.71
C VAL A 251 -23.05 -9.07 -39.85
N GLY A 252 -22.60 -9.96 -40.74
CA GLY A 252 -21.18 -10.14 -41.09
C GLY A 252 -20.29 -10.46 -39.89
N HIS A 253 -19.21 -9.68 -39.74
CA HIS A 253 -18.20 -9.89 -38.69
C HIS A 253 -18.79 -9.81 -37.26
N ASN A 254 -19.79 -8.97 -37.03
CA ASN A 254 -20.42 -8.82 -35.71
C ASN A 254 -21.21 -10.08 -35.32
N LEU A 255 -21.91 -10.70 -36.27
CA LEU A 255 -22.61 -11.96 -36.04
C LEU A 255 -21.63 -13.07 -35.68
N LYS A 256 -20.50 -13.18 -36.40
CA LYS A 256 -19.45 -14.13 -36.09
C LYS A 256 -18.88 -13.92 -34.68
N ALA A 257 -18.53 -12.68 -34.33
CA ALA A 257 -18.04 -12.34 -33.00
C ALA A 257 -19.06 -12.69 -31.90
N TRP A 258 -20.35 -12.47 -32.13
CA TRP A 258 -21.39 -12.85 -31.18
C TRP A 258 -21.51 -14.37 -31.02
N LEU A 259 -21.48 -15.13 -32.11
CA LEU A 259 -21.49 -16.60 -32.04
C LEU A 259 -20.29 -17.15 -31.28
N GLU A 260 -19.11 -16.53 -31.39
CA GLU A 260 -17.94 -16.86 -30.56
C GLU A 260 -18.13 -16.56 -29.07
N VAL A 261 -18.81 -15.45 -28.72
CA VAL A 261 -19.14 -15.15 -27.33
C VAL A 261 -20.12 -16.18 -26.79
N VAL A 262 -21.17 -16.50 -27.56
CA VAL A 262 -22.16 -17.51 -27.19
C VAL A 262 -21.51 -18.87 -27.00
N SER A 263 -20.64 -19.31 -27.91
CA SER A 263 -19.98 -20.62 -27.81
C SER A 263 -19.08 -20.75 -26.57
N LYS A 264 -18.44 -19.64 -26.15
CA LYS A 264 -17.62 -19.60 -24.93
C LYS A 264 -18.44 -19.63 -23.64
N VAL A 265 -19.71 -19.23 -23.70
CA VAL A 265 -20.56 -19.03 -22.51
C VAL A 265 -21.61 -20.15 -22.38
N ILE A 266 -21.98 -20.81 -23.47
CA ILE A 266 -23.09 -21.79 -23.51
C ILE A 266 -22.87 -23.02 -22.63
N SER A 267 -21.62 -23.39 -22.39
CA SER A 267 -21.24 -24.52 -21.52
C SER A 267 -21.18 -24.15 -20.04
N ILE A 268 -21.17 -22.86 -19.71
CA ILE A 268 -21.04 -22.38 -18.34
C ILE A 268 -22.39 -22.52 -17.62
N LYS A 269 -22.39 -23.22 -16.49
CA LYS A 269 -23.53 -23.33 -15.59
C LYS A 269 -23.30 -22.44 -14.38
N LEU A 270 -24.24 -21.54 -14.12
CA LEU A 270 -24.22 -20.71 -12.91
C LEU A 270 -24.55 -21.58 -11.69
N THR A 271 -23.86 -21.35 -10.59
CA THR A 271 -24.08 -22.04 -9.31
C THR A 271 -24.71 -21.08 -8.29
N GLU A 272 -25.27 -21.59 -7.20
CA GLU A 272 -25.88 -20.75 -6.15
C GLU A 272 -24.84 -19.99 -5.30
N GLN A 273 -23.57 -20.38 -5.39
CA GLN A 273 -22.48 -19.78 -4.62
C GLN A 273 -22.21 -18.32 -5.06
N ASN A 274 -21.67 -17.53 -4.14
CA ASN A 274 -21.23 -16.17 -4.45
C ASN A 274 -19.97 -16.19 -5.34
N GLY A 275 -19.91 -15.26 -6.29
CA GLY A 275 -18.75 -15.05 -7.16
C GLY A 275 -17.49 -14.77 -6.33
N THR A 276 -16.35 -15.37 -6.70
CA THR A 276 -15.07 -15.17 -5.99
C THR A 276 -14.09 -14.39 -6.86
N PHE A 277 -13.29 -13.54 -6.22
CA PHE A 277 -12.17 -12.87 -6.86
C PHE A 277 -10.94 -13.76 -6.78
N LEU A 278 -10.42 -14.17 -7.94
CA LEU A 278 -9.21 -14.96 -8.08
C LEU A 278 -8.00 -14.03 -8.19
N TRP A 279 -7.03 -14.18 -7.28
CA TRP A 279 -5.80 -13.42 -7.32
C TRP A 279 -4.78 -14.06 -8.25
N GLU A 280 -4.47 -13.42 -9.39
CA GLU A 280 -3.66 -14.03 -10.45
C GLU A 280 -2.15 -13.79 -10.30
N ILE A 281 -1.73 -12.94 -9.37
CA ILE A 281 -0.30 -12.63 -9.17
C ILE A 281 0.43 -13.82 -8.51
N GLN A 282 -0.27 -14.62 -7.70
CA GLN A 282 0.31 -15.79 -7.04
C GLN A 282 -0.30 -17.07 -7.59
N LYS A 283 0.52 -18.12 -7.76
CA LYS A 283 0.09 -19.43 -8.29
C LYS A 283 -0.97 -20.12 -7.44
N ASN A 284 -1.02 -19.82 -6.13
CA ASN A 284 -2.01 -20.38 -5.21
C ASN A 284 -3.38 -19.68 -5.30
N GLY A 285 -3.53 -18.62 -6.09
CA GLY A 285 -4.79 -17.90 -6.22
C GLY A 285 -5.15 -17.02 -5.02
N CYS A 286 -4.29 -16.95 -4.00
CA CYS A 286 -4.56 -16.25 -2.74
C CYS A 286 -3.92 -14.87 -2.73
N PHE A 287 -4.66 -13.88 -2.25
CA PHE A 287 -4.12 -12.54 -2.03
C PHE A 287 -3.14 -12.51 -0.84
N SER A 288 -2.00 -11.85 -1.04
CA SER A 288 -1.16 -11.38 0.05
C SER A 288 -0.75 -9.93 -0.15
N VAL A 289 -0.60 -9.21 0.96
CA VAL A 289 -0.13 -7.82 0.96
C VAL A 289 1.22 -7.69 0.22
N ASN A 290 2.11 -8.64 0.43
CA ASN A 290 3.41 -8.70 -0.23
C ASN A 290 3.29 -8.91 -1.75
N SER A 291 2.35 -9.76 -2.22
CA SER A 291 2.13 -9.94 -3.66
C SER A 291 1.58 -8.69 -4.34
N MET A 292 0.69 -7.94 -3.67
CA MET A 292 0.23 -6.64 -4.16
C MET A 292 1.36 -5.62 -4.19
N TYR A 293 2.18 -5.56 -3.14
CA TYR A 293 3.38 -4.73 -3.12
C TYR A 293 4.28 -5.00 -4.33
N LYS A 294 4.61 -6.27 -4.59
CA LYS A 294 5.40 -6.69 -5.76
C LYS A 294 4.72 -6.31 -7.08
N ALA A 295 3.41 -6.51 -7.20
CA ALA A 295 2.66 -6.14 -8.40
C ALA A 295 2.69 -4.63 -8.70
N ILE A 296 2.66 -3.78 -7.67
CA ILE A 296 2.79 -2.32 -7.84
C ILE A 296 4.24 -1.97 -8.19
N MET A 297 5.23 -2.49 -7.44
CA MET A 297 6.64 -2.13 -7.62
C MET A 297 7.22 -2.60 -8.96
N TYR A 298 6.86 -3.80 -9.41
CA TYR A 298 7.45 -4.41 -10.59
C TYR A 298 6.81 -3.96 -11.91
N ARG A 299 5.71 -3.20 -11.86
CA ARG A 299 5.19 -2.50 -13.05
C ARG A 299 6.16 -1.45 -13.57
N GLU A 300 6.86 -0.79 -12.65
CA GLU A 300 7.74 0.34 -12.98
C GLU A 300 9.22 -0.05 -13.03
N VAL A 301 9.61 -1.14 -12.33
CA VAL A 301 11.01 -1.50 -12.15
C VAL A 301 11.23 -3.00 -12.31
N VAL A 302 12.15 -3.37 -13.20
CA VAL A 302 12.60 -4.76 -13.37
C VAL A 302 13.43 -5.18 -12.15
N PRO A 303 13.04 -6.24 -11.42
CA PRO A 303 13.82 -6.75 -10.29
C PRO A 303 15.20 -7.22 -10.75
N LYS A 304 16.24 -6.76 -10.07
CA LYS A 304 17.62 -7.20 -10.23
C LYS A 304 18.01 -8.10 -9.06
N LYS A 305 18.63 -9.23 -9.37
CA LYS A 305 19.27 -10.08 -8.37
C LYS A 305 20.55 -9.39 -7.89
N ASP A 306 20.42 -8.57 -6.85
CA ASP A 306 21.58 -7.93 -6.24
C ASP A 306 22.26 -8.87 -5.23
N MET A 307 23.53 -9.21 -5.49
CA MET A 307 24.30 -10.12 -4.65
C MET A 307 24.60 -9.52 -3.27
N ILE A 308 24.68 -8.18 -3.16
CA ILE A 308 24.99 -7.45 -1.92
C ILE A 308 24.11 -7.94 -0.77
N TRP A 309 22.82 -8.14 -1.03
CA TRP A 309 21.85 -8.50 0.02
C TRP A 309 21.98 -9.96 0.49
N LYS A 310 22.57 -10.85 -0.34
CA LYS A 310 22.78 -12.27 -0.04
C LYS A 310 24.05 -12.55 0.76
N LEU A 311 24.98 -11.60 0.83
CA LEU A 311 26.23 -11.76 1.56
C LEU A 311 25.97 -11.99 3.06
N ARG A 312 26.75 -12.86 3.72
CA ARG A 312 26.67 -13.08 5.17
C ARG A 312 27.58 -12.09 5.91
N ILE A 313 27.23 -10.81 5.85
CA ILE A 313 27.97 -9.70 6.47
C ILE A 313 27.00 -8.75 7.21
N PRO A 314 27.48 -7.95 8.18
CA PRO A 314 26.66 -6.96 8.88
C PRO A 314 25.92 -6.00 7.95
N LEU A 315 24.69 -5.62 8.32
CA LEU A 315 23.80 -4.78 7.51
C LEU A 315 24.42 -3.41 7.16
N LYS A 316 25.17 -2.83 8.09
CA LYS A 316 25.88 -1.55 7.88
C LYS A 316 26.86 -1.63 6.70
N ILE A 317 27.56 -2.76 6.55
CA ILE A 317 28.49 -3.01 5.43
C ILE A 317 27.71 -3.20 4.12
N LYS A 318 26.57 -3.90 4.14
CA LYS A 318 25.71 -4.03 2.95
C LYS A 318 25.19 -2.68 2.45
N ILE A 319 24.75 -1.81 3.36
CA ILE A 319 24.29 -0.46 3.05
C ILE A 319 25.46 0.36 2.46
N PHE A 320 26.67 0.24 3.01
CA PHE A 320 27.86 0.88 2.45
C PHE A 320 28.18 0.40 1.03
N LEU A 321 28.18 -0.92 0.79
CA LEU A 321 28.37 -1.49 -0.56
C LEU A 321 27.28 -1.02 -1.53
N TRP A 322 26.04 -0.85 -1.05
CA TRP A 322 24.96 -0.27 -1.83
C TRP A 322 25.25 1.18 -2.21
N TYR A 323 25.75 2.01 -1.28
CA TYR A 323 26.17 3.39 -1.61
C TYR A 323 27.30 3.41 -2.64
N LEU A 324 28.27 2.50 -2.52
CA LEU A 324 29.40 2.38 -3.44
C LEU A 324 28.92 2.03 -4.85
N LYS A 325 28.06 1.00 -4.96
CA LYS A 325 27.47 0.57 -6.23
C LYS A 325 26.64 1.65 -6.91
N ASN A 326 25.93 2.47 -6.14
CA ASN A 326 25.13 3.58 -6.67
C ASN A 326 25.95 4.85 -6.92
N GLY A 327 27.25 4.86 -6.63
CA GLY A 327 28.12 6.00 -6.86
C GLY A 327 27.72 7.23 -6.05
N VAL A 328 27.17 7.04 -4.85
CA VAL A 328 26.68 8.14 -4.01
C VAL A 328 27.56 8.42 -2.78
N ILE A 329 28.66 7.68 -2.63
CA ILE A 329 29.66 7.96 -1.60
C ILE A 329 30.36 9.28 -1.91
N LEU A 330 30.71 10.05 -0.87
CA LEU A 330 31.44 11.31 -0.96
C LEU A 330 32.92 11.08 -1.32
N THR A 331 33.20 10.58 -2.52
CA THR A 331 34.55 10.54 -3.10
C THR A 331 34.88 11.88 -3.76
N LYS A 332 36.17 12.18 -3.96
CA LYS A 332 36.62 13.41 -4.65
C LYS A 332 35.91 13.59 -6.00
N ASP A 333 35.77 12.52 -6.77
CA ASP A 333 35.12 12.53 -8.09
C ASP A 333 33.62 12.86 -8.00
N ASN A 334 32.93 12.37 -6.97
CA ASN A 334 31.50 12.63 -6.77
C ASN A 334 31.24 14.04 -6.22
N LEU A 335 32.17 14.56 -5.41
CA LEU A 335 32.14 15.96 -4.95
C LEU A 335 32.38 16.93 -6.12
N ALA A 336 33.31 16.61 -7.03
CA ALA A 336 33.55 17.39 -8.24
C ALA A 336 32.32 17.40 -9.17
N LYS A 337 31.65 16.26 -9.35
CA LYS A 337 30.40 16.16 -10.14
C LYS A 337 29.22 16.95 -9.53
N SER A 338 29.21 17.16 -8.22
CA SER A 338 28.15 17.90 -7.53
C SER A 338 28.39 19.41 -7.42
N LYS A 339 29.39 19.95 -8.15
CA LYS A 339 29.77 21.39 -8.16
C LYS A 339 30.07 21.94 -6.75
N TRP A 340 30.70 21.13 -5.91
CA TRP A 340 31.09 21.53 -4.57
C TRP A 340 32.18 22.61 -4.62
N LYS A 341 32.04 23.66 -3.79
CA LYS A 341 32.92 24.86 -3.75
C LYS A 341 33.88 24.88 -2.55
N GLY A 342 33.95 23.82 -1.76
CA GLY A 342 34.87 23.76 -0.62
C GLY A 342 36.27 23.34 -1.05
N ASP A 343 37.24 23.51 -0.15
CA ASP A 343 38.63 23.17 -0.40
C ASP A 343 38.85 21.65 -0.38
N PHE A 344 39.57 21.11 -1.37
CA PHE A 344 39.88 19.67 -1.45
C PHE A 344 40.99 19.27 -0.47
N GLN A 345 41.59 20.23 0.22
CA GLN A 345 42.57 20.05 1.29
C GLN A 345 41.88 20.12 2.66
N GLY A 346 41.42 18.99 3.18
CA GLY A 346 40.95 18.91 4.57
C GLY A 346 40.13 17.67 4.89
N ASP A 347 40.68 16.79 5.72
CA ASP A 347 40.01 15.82 6.59
C ASP A 347 39.14 14.67 6.04
N PHE A 348 38.93 14.51 4.73
CA PHE A 348 38.24 13.30 4.24
C PHE A 348 39.17 12.09 4.00
N LEU A 349 40.49 12.28 4.03
CA LEU A 349 41.51 11.26 3.75
C LEU A 349 42.27 10.76 4.99
N GLY A 350 41.93 11.23 6.21
CA GLY A 350 42.68 10.94 7.43
C GLY A 350 42.12 9.84 8.34
N LYS A 351 40.96 9.24 8.04
CA LYS A 351 40.44 8.11 8.83
C LYS A 351 40.60 6.81 8.06
N THR A 352 41.78 6.20 8.23
CA THR A 352 41.96 4.75 8.15
C THR A 352 40.76 4.08 8.83
N MET A 353 39.90 3.41 8.05
CA MET A 353 38.82 2.58 8.60
C MET A 353 39.46 1.34 9.23
N VAL A 354 39.85 1.48 10.49
CA VAL A 354 40.15 0.34 11.35
C VAL A 354 38.81 -0.29 11.72
N PHE A 355 38.60 -1.53 11.31
CA PHE A 355 37.56 -2.38 11.88
C PHE A 355 37.93 -2.61 13.35
N ALA A 356 37.18 -2.03 14.27
CA ALA A 356 37.10 -2.55 15.63
C ALA A 356 35.89 -3.50 15.66
N THR A 357 36.17 -4.75 16.00
CA THR A 357 35.22 -5.86 16.21
C THR A 357 34.15 -5.53 17.24
#